data_AF-A0A1E4CSI8-F1
#
_entry.id   AF-A0A1E4CSI8-F1
#
_cell.length_a   1.000
_cell.length_b   1.000
_cell.length_c   1.000
_cell.angle_alpha   90.00
_cell.angle_beta   90.00
_cell.angle_gamma   90.00
#
_symmetry.space_group_name_H-M   'P 1'
#
loop_
_entity.id
_entity.type
_entity.pdbx_description
1 polymer ?
#
loop_
_entity_poly.entity_id
_entity_poly.type
_entity_poly.pdbx_seq_one_letter_code
_entity_poly.pdbx_strand_id
1 'polypeptide(L)'
;MPRLAAVATVLLAVASAFVLYAVTYETRRLEQHVAAQARTIEKTRLDIAVLRAERAYLARPERIEEMARKIGLGPIEPRQYEPLTAAGERHK
;
A
#
# COMPACT_ATOMS: atom_id res chain seq x y z
N MET A 1 28.02 58.50 -8.36
CA MET A 1 27.75 57.20 -9.01
C MET A 1 27.99 55.93 -8.15
N PRO A 2 28.77 55.88 -7.03
CA PRO A 2 29.01 54.61 -6.32
C PRO A 2 27.84 54.15 -5.43
N ARG A 3 27.01 55.09 -4.93
CA ARG A 3 25.89 54.77 -4.03
C ARG A 3 24.78 53.96 -4.71
N LEU A 4 24.50 54.23 -5.99
CA LEU A 4 23.51 53.47 -6.76
C LEU A 4 23.97 52.02 -7.00
N ALA A 5 25.26 51.84 -7.31
CA ALA A 5 25.84 50.50 -7.46
C ALA A 5 25.76 49.71 -6.14
N ALA A 6 26.10 50.33 -5.01
CA ALA A 6 26.00 49.69 -3.70
C ALA A 6 24.56 49.27 -3.37
N VAL A 7 23.57 50.14 -3.64
CA VAL A 7 22.15 49.81 -3.44
C VAL A 7 21.71 48.65 -4.35
N ALA A 8 22.13 48.66 -5.61
CA ALA A 8 21.83 47.57 -6.54
C ALA A 8 22.42 46.22 -6.08
N THR A 9 23.67 46.22 -5.59
CA THR A 9 24.30 45.01 -5.05
C THR A 9 23.59 44.51 -3.80
N VAL A 10 23.18 45.40 -2.89
CA VAL A 10 22.41 45.01 -1.70
C VAL A 10 21.06 44.42 -2.10
N LEU A 11 20.34 45.03 -3.05
CA LEU A 11 19.08 44.50 -3.55
C LEU A 11 19.25 43.12 -4.20
N LEU A 12 20.31 42.94 -4.99
CA LEU A 12 20.62 41.65 -5.59
C LEU A 12 20.92 40.58 -4.52
N ALA A 13 21.71 40.93 -3.50
CA ALA A 13 22.03 40.00 -2.41
C ALA A 13 20.78 39.60 -1.62
N VAL A 14 19.89 40.56 -1.33
CA VAL A 14 18.62 40.30 -0.65
C VAL A 14 17.72 39.39 -1.51
N ALA A 15 17.58 39.67 -2.80
CA ALA A 15 16.81 38.83 -3.72
C ALA A 15 17.35 37.39 -3.77
N SER A 16 18.67 37.21 -3.87
CA SER A 16 19.31 35.90 -3.82
C SER A 16 19.06 35.16 -2.51
N ALA A 17 19.11 35.87 -1.37
CA ALA A 17 18.81 35.29 -0.07
C ALA A 17 17.35 34.79 0.01
N PHE A 18 16.40 35.56 -0.53
CA PHE A 18 14.99 35.14 -0.61
C PHE A 18 14.80 33.89 -1.46
N VAL A 19 15.43 33.82 -2.65
CA VAL A 19 15.35 32.66 -3.53
C VAL A 19 15.92 31.42 -2.84
N LEU A 20 17.10 31.54 -2.23
CA LEU A 20 17.73 30.43 -1.53
C LEU A 20 16.87 29.93 -0.36
N TYR A 21 16.28 30.86 0.39
CA TYR A 21 15.37 30.52 1.48
C TYR A 21 14.12 29.79 0.98
N ALA A 22 13.49 30.27 -0.09
CA ALA A 22 12.31 29.64 -0.68
C ALA A 22 12.60 28.20 -1.12
N VAL A 23 13.68 28.00 -1.87
CA VAL A 23 14.10 26.65 -2.34
C VAL A 23 14.39 25.74 -1.15
N THR A 24 15.16 26.20 -0.17
CA THR A 24 15.50 25.40 1.02
C THR A 24 14.26 25.00 1.81
N TYR A 25 13.29 25.90 1.91
CA TYR A 25 12.05 25.66 2.63
C TYR A 25 11.15 24.65 1.91
N GLU A 26 11.01 24.78 0.59
CA GLU A 26 10.26 23.82 -0.23
C GLU A 26 10.87 22.42 -0.15
N THR A 27 12.20 22.29 -0.23
CA THR A 27 12.89 21.01 -0.08
C THR A 27 12.60 20.37 1.28
N ARG A 28 12.71 21.13 2.37
CA ARG A 28 12.43 20.62 3.72
C ARG A 28 10.98 20.17 3.91
N ARG A 29 10.01 20.88 3.32
CA ARG A 29 8.59 20.45 3.38
C ARG A 29 8.38 19.15 2.60
N LEU A 30 8.99 19.04 1.42
CA LEU A 30 8.89 17.83 0.61
C LEU A 30 9.51 16.63 1.33
N GLU A 31 10.69 16.79 1.93
CA GLU A 31 11.34 15.76 2.75
C GLU A 31 10.45 15.28 3.90
N GLN A 32 9.79 16.21 4.61
CA GLN A 32 8.85 15.87 5.68
C GLN A 32 7.65 15.09 5.17
N HIS A 33 7.09 15.46 4.01
CA HIS A 33 5.98 14.74 3.41
C HIS A 33 6.37 13.33 2.97
N VAL A 34 7.53 13.18 2.32
CA VAL A 34 8.07 11.87 1.92
C VAL A 34 8.30 10.99 3.14
N ALA A 35 8.90 11.53 4.20
CA ALA A 35 9.14 10.79 5.44
C ALA A 35 7.83 10.34 6.12
N ALA A 36 6.81 11.21 6.13
CA ALA A 36 5.49 10.86 6.66
C ALA A 36 4.81 9.76 5.83
N GLN A 37 4.87 9.85 4.50
CA GLN A 37 4.31 8.84 3.60
C GLN A 37 5.05 7.50 3.73
N ALA A 38 6.37 7.50 3.83
CA ALA A 38 7.16 6.30 4.03
C ALA A 38 6.77 5.58 5.33
N ARG A 39 6.58 6.32 6.43
CA ARG A 39 6.07 5.76 7.69
C ARG A 39 4.70 5.12 7.54
N THR A 40 3.79 5.76 6.81
CA THR A 40 2.46 5.20 6.53
C THR A 40 2.54 3.93 5.70
N ILE A 41 3.43 3.88 4.68
CA ILE A 41 3.64 2.69 3.86
C ILE A 41 4.12 1.52 4.73
N GLU A 42 5.12 1.75 5.59
CA GLU A 42 5.64 0.71 6.47
C GLU A 42 4.59 0.20 7.46
N LYS A 43 3.80 1.11 8.04
CA LYS A 43 2.67 0.72 8.90
C LYS A 43 1.67 -0.17 8.16
N THR A 44 1.23 0.25 6.97
CA THR A 44 0.28 -0.51 6.17
C THR A 44 0.83 -1.88 5.76
N ARG A 45 2.12 -2.00 5.46
CA ARG A 45 2.77 -3.28 5.16
C ARG A 45 2.71 -4.23 6.35
N LEU A 46 2.96 -3.73 7.56
CA LEU A 46 2.84 -4.52 8.79
C LEU A 46 1.40 -4.97 9.02
N ASP A 47 0.43 -4.07 8.85
CA ASP A 47 -0.99 -4.40 9.01
C ASP A 47 -1.42 -5.51 8.02
N ILE A 48 -0.98 -5.42 6.75
CA ILE A 48 -1.23 -6.47 5.75
C ILE A 48 -0.57 -7.80 6.16
N ALA A 49 0.64 -7.77 6.70
CA ALA A 49 1.33 -8.98 7.14
C ALA A 49 0.57 -9.68 8.27
N VAL A 50 0.05 -8.91 9.24
CA VAL A 50 -0.81 -9.42 10.32
C VAL A 50 -2.09 -10.03 9.75
N LEU A 51 -2.80 -9.32 8.89
CA LEU A 51 -4.04 -9.82 8.27
C LEU A 51 -3.80 -11.09 7.44
N ARG A 52 -2.65 -11.21 6.75
CA ARG A 52 -2.27 -12.43 6.04
C ARG A 52 -2.04 -13.59 7.00
N ALA A 53 -1.38 -13.34 8.14
CA ALA A 53 -1.16 -14.35 9.17
C ALA A 53 -2.49 -14.83 9.78
N GLU A 54 -3.39 -13.89 10.09
CA GLU A 54 -4.74 -14.20 10.57
C GLU A 54 -5.52 -15.03 9.55
N ARG A 55 -5.50 -14.61 8.27
CA ARG A 55 -6.13 -15.37 7.19
C ARG A 55 -5.55 -16.78 7.09
N ALA A 56 -4.24 -16.93 7.13
CA ALA A 56 -3.58 -18.24 7.07
C ALA A 56 -3.96 -19.12 8.27
N TYR A 57 -4.06 -18.53 9.46
CA TYR A 57 -4.54 -19.21 10.67
C TYR A 57 -6.00 -19.64 10.52
N LEU A 58 -6.86 -18.77 10.00
CA LEU A 58 -8.28 -19.03 9.85
C LEU A 58 -8.57 -20.07 8.75
N ALA A 59 -7.78 -20.08 7.67
CA ALA A 59 -7.94 -20.96 6.52
C ALA A 59 -7.37 -22.38 6.72
N ARG A 60 -6.93 -22.73 7.95
CA ARG A 60 -6.44 -24.08 8.26
C ARG A 60 -7.52 -25.12 7.97
N PRO A 61 -7.22 -26.16 7.17
CA PRO A 61 -8.21 -27.13 6.72
C PRO A 61 -8.89 -27.84 7.89
N GLU A 62 -8.17 -28.10 8.98
CA GLU A 62 -8.72 -28.78 10.17
C GLU A 62 -9.85 -27.98 10.81
N ARG A 63 -9.73 -26.64 10.83
CA ARG A 63 -10.77 -25.74 11.36
C ARG A 63 -11.97 -25.63 10.43
N ILE A 64 -11.73 -25.64 9.12
CA ILE A 64 -12.79 -25.63 8.11
C ILE A 64 -13.56 -26.95 8.18
N GLU A 65 -12.87 -28.09 8.29
CA GLU A 65 -13.46 -29.41 8.33
C GLU A 65 -14.33 -29.60 9.58
N GLU A 66 -13.91 -29.10 10.74
CA GLU A 66 -14.74 -29.13 11.95
C GLU A 66 -16.06 -28.37 11.75
N MET A 67 -16.04 -27.19 11.15
CA MET A 67 -17.25 -26.44 10.83
C MET A 67 -18.09 -27.11 9.73
N ALA A 68 -17.44 -27.63 8.67
CA ALA A 68 -18.10 -28.33 7.58
C ALA A 68 -18.92 -29.53 8.11
N ARG A 69 -18.33 -30.34 8.99
CA ARG A 69 -19.04 -31.47 9.60
C ARG A 69 -20.25 -31.03 10.43
N LYS A 70 -20.18 -29.89 11.14
CA LYS A 70 -21.32 -29.35 11.91
C LYS A 70 -22.50 -28.96 11.03
N ILE A 71 -22.26 -28.57 9.78
CA ILE A 71 -23.31 -28.24 8.80
C ILE A 71 -23.63 -29.40 7.85
N GLY A 72 -23.17 -30.61 8.17
CA GLY A 72 -23.45 -31.82 7.39
C GLY A 72 -22.68 -31.93 6.08
N LEU A 73 -21.67 -31.08 5.85
CA LEU A 73 -20.74 -31.23 4.74
C LEU A 73 -19.67 -32.27 5.08
N GLY A 74 -19.35 -33.10 4.09
CA GLY A 74 -18.34 -34.15 4.21
C GLY A 74 -17.49 -34.25 2.94
N PRO A 75 -16.52 -35.17 2.92
CA PRO A 75 -15.75 -35.48 1.72
C PRO A 75 -16.69 -35.81 0.56
N ILE A 76 -16.33 -35.35 -0.64
CA ILE A 76 -17.07 -35.70 -1.85
C ILE A 76 -17.02 -37.21 -2.08
N GLU A 77 -18.17 -37.82 -2.29
CA GLU A 77 -18.29 -39.25 -2.53
C GLU A 77 -18.09 -39.57 -4.02
N PRO A 78 -17.61 -40.77 -4.36
CA PRO A 78 -17.39 -41.18 -5.76
C PRO A 78 -18.61 -40.99 -6.68
N ARG A 79 -19.82 -41.10 -6.13
CA ARG A 79 -21.09 -40.92 -6.85
C ARG A 79 -21.41 -39.47 -7.21
N GLN A 80 -20.73 -38.51 -6.61
CA GLN A 80 -20.92 -37.07 -6.84
C GLN A 80 -20.00 -36.52 -7.92
N TYR A 81 -19.05 -37.31 -8.42
CA TYR A 81 -18.26 -36.94 -9.60
C TYR A 81 -19.11 -37.11 -10.86
N GLU A 82 -19.29 -36.03 -11.60
CA GLU A 82 -19.70 -36.16 -12.99
C GLU A 82 -18.49 -36.34 -13.91
N PRO A 83 -18.58 -37.18 -14.96
CA PRO A 83 -17.57 -37.24 -15.99
C PRO A 83 -17.41 -35.84 -16.61
N LEU A 84 -16.18 -35.31 -16.64
CA LEU A 84 -15.88 -34.00 -17.23
C LEU A 84 -16.35 -33.91 -18.69
N THR A 85 -16.45 -35.05 -19.38
CA THR A 85 -17.00 -35.19 -20.74
C THR A 85 -18.52 -34.96 -20.82
N ALA A 86 -19.30 -35.27 -19.77
CA ALA A 86 -20.75 -35.09 -19.75
C ALA A 86 -21.18 -33.63 -19.47
N ALA A 87 -20.31 -32.83 -18.85
CA ALA A 87 -20.59 -31.42 -18.53
C ALA A 87 -20.60 -30.51 -19.77
N GLY A 88 -19.91 -30.90 -20.85
CA GLY A 88 -19.84 -30.14 -22.10
C GLY A 88 -21.02 -30.34 -23.06
N GLU A 89 -21.78 -31.44 -22.91
CA GLU A 89 -22.85 -31.80 -23.86
C GLU A 89 -24.22 -31.22 -23.47
N ARG A 90 -24.42 -30.80 -22.23
CA ARG A 90 -25.72 -30.27 -21.74
C ARG A 90 -26.00 -28.81 -22.07
N HIS A 91 -25.10 -28.13 -22.79
CA HIS A 91 -25.24 -26.70 -23.14
C HIS A 91 -25.41 -26.46 -24.65
N LYS A 92 -25.88 -27.48 -25.39
CA LYS A 92 -26.23 -27.36 -26.81
C LYS A 92 -27.66 -27.84 -27.03
#